data_AF-A0A7J7WUJ9-F1
#
_entry.id   AF-A0A7J7WUJ9-F1
#
_cell.length_a   1.000
_cell.length_b   1.000
_cell.length_c   1.000
_cell.angle_alpha   90.00
_cell.angle_beta   90.00
_cell.angle_gamma   90.00
#
_symmetry.space_group_name_H-M   'P 1'
#
loop_
_entity.id
_entity.type
_entity.pdbx_description
1 polymer ?
#
loop_
_entity_poly.entity_id
_entity_poly.type
_entity_poly.pdbx_seq_one_letter_code
_entity_poly.pdbx_strand_id
1 'polypeptide(L)'
;MHQSIEDELQRENLAAEQRMVHRIQRIMIECHKEKIEAVAKARDEERQLAQEAILAQKRKVMDEFINAGMTVVKDERKSVSKLVKEKEHEMNIYYCMAQRQKQEEVQEVLQEAEKAHQATLGNVMNKLVNTQDELVSVAQQLGIMTNWKDFLEEELQETRMAFQKYINFTFPKLAPGQADFILPERKKTPSNLIIPRETTRK
;
A
#
# COMPACT_ATOMS: atom_id res chain seq x y z
N MET A 1 -88.57 -109.80 22.31
CA MET A 1 -87.17 -109.49 22.67
C MET A 1 -86.43 -108.77 21.55
N HIS A 2 -86.54 -109.14 20.27
CA HIS A 2 -85.76 -108.52 19.19
C HIS A 2 -86.05 -107.02 18.92
N GLN A 3 -87.30 -106.55 19.02
CA GLN A 3 -87.66 -105.13 18.78
C GLN A 3 -87.14 -104.15 19.86
N SER A 4 -87.05 -104.59 21.12
CA SER A 4 -86.54 -103.75 22.23
C SER A 4 -85.05 -103.47 22.09
N ILE A 5 -84.30 -104.42 21.53
CA ILE A 5 -82.85 -104.31 21.31
C ILE A 5 -82.55 -103.37 20.15
N GLU A 6 -83.41 -103.36 19.12
CA GLU A 6 -83.28 -102.51 17.94
C GLU A 6 -83.55 -101.01 18.26
N ASP A 7 -84.54 -100.72 19.09
CA ASP A 7 -84.85 -99.37 19.57
C ASP A 7 -83.80 -98.82 20.57
N GLU A 8 -83.15 -99.70 21.33
CA GLU A 8 -82.02 -99.33 22.21
C GLU A 8 -80.77 -99.04 21.37
N LEU A 9 -80.48 -99.87 20.35
CA LEU A 9 -79.37 -99.67 19.42
C LEU A 9 -79.49 -98.35 18.66
N GLN A 10 -80.69 -97.98 18.20
CA GLN A 10 -80.93 -96.70 17.53
C GLN A 10 -80.73 -95.50 18.46
N ARG A 11 -81.17 -95.59 19.72
CA ARG A 11 -80.96 -94.52 20.72
C ARG A 11 -79.49 -94.37 21.07
N GLU A 12 -78.76 -95.46 21.21
CA GLU A 12 -77.33 -95.43 21.46
C GLU A 12 -76.56 -94.84 20.26
N ASN A 13 -76.95 -95.18 19.03
CA ASN A 13 -76.34 -94.65 17.82
C ASN A 13 -76.58 -93.13 17.66
N LEU A 14 -77.82 -92.67 17.87
CA LEU A 14 -78.14 -91.23 17.88
C LEU A 14 -77.39 -90.48 18.99
N ALA A 15 -77.25 -91.08 20.18
CA ALA A 15 -76.46 -90.50 21.26
C ALA A 15 -74.95 -90.48 20.93
N ALA A 16 -74.43 -91.48 20.22
CA ALA A 16 -73.06 -91.52 19.73
C ALA A 16 -72.81 -90.44 18.67
N GLU A 17 -73.75 -90.25 17.73
CA GLU A 17 -73.71 -89.17 16.74
C GLU A 17 -73.73 -87.79 17.41
N GLN A 18 -74.61 -87.55 18.40
CA GLN A 18 -74.65 -86.29 19.13
C GLN A 18 -73.35 -86.02 19.90
N ARG A 19 -72.77 -87.04 20.55
CA ARG A 19 -71.46 -86.92 21.21
C ARG A 19 -70.36 -86.59 20.19
N MET A 20 -70.41 -87.21 19.02
CA MET A 20 -69.45 -86.97 17.94
C MET A 20 -69.60 -85.56 17.38
N VAL A 21 -70.82 -85.08 17.12
CA VAL A 21 -71.10 -83.71 16.66
C VAL A 21 -70.63 -82.69 17.69
N HIS A 22 -70.93 -82.89 18.97
CA HIS A 22 -70.47 -81.98 20.03
C HIS A 22 -68.94 -81.95 20.13
N ARG A 23 -68.28 -83.10 19.99
CA ARG A 23 -66.82 -83.19 19.96
C ARG A 23 -66.22 -82.46 18.75
N ILE A 24 -66.82 -82.61 17.57
CA ILE A 24 -66.41 -81.89 16.35
C ILE A 24 -66.62 -80.38 16.52
N GLN A 25 -67.76 -79.95 17.05
CA GLN A 25 -68.04 -78.54 17.30
C GLN A 25 -67.05 -77.92 18.29
N ARG A 26 -66.73 -78.64 19.37
CA ARG A 26 -65.71 -78.21 20.33
C ARG A 26 -64.33 -78.05 19.69
N ILE A 27 -63.90 -79.04 18.90
CA ILE A 27 -62.64 -78.98 18.15
C ILE A 27 -62.65 -77.81 17.17
N MET A 28 -63.77 -77.53 16.48
CA MET A 28 -63.87 -76.37 15.58
C MET A 28 -63.73 -75.04 16.32
N ILE A 29 -64.31 -74.91 17.50
CA ILE A 29 -64.19 -73.69 18.32
C ILE A 29 -62.75 -73.50 18.81
N GLU A 30 -62.12 -74.58 19.30
CA GLU A 30 -60.72 -74.56 19.75
C GLU A 30 -59.77 -74.22 18.57
N CYS A 31 -59.95 -74.86 17.42
CA CYS A 31 -59.19 -74.58 16.20
C CYS A 31 -59.41 -73.14 15.70
N HIS A 32 -60.64 -72.61 15.76
CA HIS A 32 -60.93 -71.24 15.39
C HIS A 32 -60.24 -70.23 16.32
N LYS A 33 -60.22 -70.52 17.63
CA LYS A 33 -59.53 -69.71 18.63
C LYS A 33 -58.02 -69.69 18.39
N GLU A 34 -57.42 -70.86 18.17
CA GLU A 34 -56.00 -70.99 17.82
C GLU A 34 -55.65 -70.25 16.52
N LYS A 35 -56.52 -70.32 15.52
CA LYS A 35 -56.36 -69.55 14.27
C LYS A 35 -56.36 -68.04 14.53
N ILE A 36 -57.29 -67.54 15.35
CA ILE A 36 -57.33 -66.11 15.69
C ILE A 36 -56.06 -65.69 16.43
N GLU A 37 -55.62 -66.48 17.42
CA GLU A 37 -54.39 -66.19 18.17
C GLU A 37 -53.14 -66.22 17.28
N ALA A 38 -53.03 -67.20 16.39
CA ALA A 38 -51.93 -67.30 15.43
C ALA A 38 -51.92 -66.11 14.45
N VAL A 39 -53.09 -65.69 13.95
CA VAL A 39 -53.20 -64.53 13.05
C VAL A 39 -52.90 -63.22 13.78
N ALA A 40 -53.35 -63.07 15.03
CA ALA A 40 -53.04 -61.90 15.84
C ALA A 40 -51.52 -61.79 16.08
N LYS A 41 -50.88 -62.89 16.47
CA LYS A 41 -49.43 -62.94 16.67
C LYS A 41 -48.65 -62.63 15.39
N ALA A 42 -49.02 -63.23 14.27
CA ALA A 42 -48.37 -62.95 12.98
C ALA A 42 -48.53 -61.48 12.55
N ARG A 43 -49.70 -60.86 12.80
CA ARG A 43 -49.93 -59.44 12.53
C ARG A 43 -49.11 -58.52 13.42
N ASP A 44 -48.93 -58.88 14.70
CA ASP A 44 -48.11 -58.08 15.61
C ASP A 44 -46.62 -58.18 15.26
N GLU A 45 -46.14 -59.36 14.87
CA GLU A 45 -44.78 -59.56 14.33
C GLU A 45 -44.58 -58.75 13.03
N GLU A 46 -45.53 -58.79 12.09
CA GLU A 46 -45.49 -58.00 10.86
C GLU A 46 -45.45 -56.49 11.15
N ARG A 47 -46.24 -56.01 12.12
CA ARG A 47 -46.23 -54.61 12.56
C ARG A 47 -44.90 -54.20 13.15
N GLN A 48 -44.28 -55.06 13.97
CA GLN A 48 -42.96 -54.79 14.54
C GLN A 48 -41.90 -54.69 13.45
N LEU A 49 -41.87 -55.65 12.53
CA LEU A 49 -40.95 -55.63 11.39
C LEU A 49 -41.14 -54.39 10.51
N ALA A 50 -42.40 -53.99 10.25
CA ALA A 50 -42.70 -52.79 9.51
C ALA A 50 -42.22 -51.51 10.22
N GLN A 51 -42.38 -51.42 11.54
CA GLN A 51 -41.89 -50.29 12.33
C GLN A 51 -40.36 -50.22 12.34
N GLU A 52 -39.68 -51.34 12.51
CA GLU A 52 -38.22 -51.42 12.45
C GLU A 52 -37.69 -51.00 11.08
N ALA A 53 -38.32 -51.47 10.00
CA ALA A 53 -37.97 -51.07 8.63
C ALA A 53 -38.14 -49.57 8.40
N ILE A 54 -39.24 -48.97 8.89
CA ILE A 54 -39.47 -47.52 8.81
C ILE A 54 -38.39 -46.75 9.58
N LEU A 55 -38.03 -47.19 10.79
CA LEU A 55 -37.00 -46.53 11.59
C LEU A 55 -35.62 -46.63 10.94
N ALA A 56 -35.27 -47.80 10.40
CA ALA A 56 -34.03 -48.01 9.67
C ALA A 56 -33.95 -47.11 8.42
N GLN A 57 -35.03 -47.03 7.65
CA GLN A 57 -35.10 -46.16 6.49
C GLN A 57 -35.02 -44.69 6.87
N LYS A 58 -35.69 -44.26 7.94
CA LYS A 58 -35.62 -42.88 8.45
C LYS A 58 -34.20 -42.50 8.86
N ARG A 59 -33.47 -43.40 9.53
CA ARG A 59 -32.06 -43.19 9.87
C ARG A 59 -31.20 -43.03 8.62
N LYS A 60 -31.35 -43.94 7.66
CA LYS A 60 -30.62 -43.89 6.39
C LYS A 60 -30.85 -42.57 5.62
N VAL A 61 -32.11 -42.16 5.48
CA VAL A 61 -32.45 -40.90 4.80
C VAL A 61 -31.89 -39.69 5.56
N MET A 62 -31.92 -39.71 6.89
CA MET A 62 -31.34 -38.64 7.70
C MET A 62 -29.81 -38.54 7.50
N ASP A 63 -29.11 -39.68 7.51
CA ASP A 63 -27.66 -39.72 7.30
C ASP A 63 -27.29 -39.26 5.89
N GLU A 64 -28.03 -39.71 4.87
CA GLU A 64 -27.86 -39.23 3.48
C GLU A 64 -28.09 -37.72 3.37
N PHE A 65 -29.13 -37.19 4.02
CA PHE A 65 -29.42 -35.77 4.04
C PHE A 65 -28.32 -34.96 4.72
N ILE A 66 -27.84 -35.39 5.88
CA ILE A 66 -26.73 -34.74 6.60
C ILE A 66 -25.46 -34.76 5.75
N ASN A 67 -25.13 -35.91 5.15
CA ASN A 67 -23.94 -36.06 4.31
C ASN A 67 -24.02 -35.15 3.08
N ALA A 68 -25.16 -35.10 2.40
CA ALA A 68 -25.38 -34.21 1.27
C ALA A 68 -25.24 -32.73 1.69
N GLY A 69 -25.86 -32.34 2.81
CA GLY A 69 -25.73 -31.00 3.38
C GLY A 69 -24.28 -30.64 3.71
N MET A 70 -23.54 -31.55 4.34
CA MET A 70 -22.11 -31.35 4.65
C MET A 70 -21.25 -31.18 3.40
N THR A 71 -21.53 -31.93 2.32
CA THR A 71 -20.80 -31.77 1.05
C THR A 71 -21.06 -30.41 0.40
N VAL A 72 -22.32 -29.95 0.38
CA VAL A 72 -22.69 -28.63 -0.17
C VAL A 72 -22.00 -27.52 0.60
N VAL A 73 -22.10 -27.52 1.94
CA VAL A 73 -21.45 -26.50 2.78
C VAL A 73 -19.93 -26.51 2.60
N LYS A 74 -19.32 -27.69 2.47
CA LYS A 74 -17.87 -27.82 2.25
C LYS A 74 -17.45 -27.22 0.91
N ASP A 75 -18.22 -27.46 -0.15
CA ASP A 75 -17.90 -26.97 -1.48
C ASP A 75 -18.18 -25.48 -1.64
N GLU A 76 -19.27 -24.97 -1.05
CA GLU A 76 -19.51 -23.52 -0.92
C GLU A 76 -18.37 -22.83 -0.18
N ARG A 77 -17.92 -23.39 0.95
CA ARG A 77 -16.82 -22.82 1.73
C ARG A 77 -15.51 -22.78 0.93
N LYS A 78 -15.20 -23.83 0.15
CA LYS A 78 -14.04 -23.83 -0.75
C LYS A 78 -14.17 -22.78 -1.84
N SER A 79 -15.35 -22.67 -2.46
CA SER A 79 -15.65 -21.69 -3.51
C SER A 79 -15.45 -20.26 -3.00
N VAL A 80 -16.04 -19.94 -1.84
CA VAL A 80 -15.87 -18.64 -1.19
C VAL A 80 -14.41 -18.39 -0.83
N SER A 81 -13.69 -19.37 -0.27
CA SER A 81 -12.28 -19.21 0.07
C SER A 81 -11.41 -18.95 -1.17
N LYS A 82 -11.71 -19.59 -2.29
CA LYS A 82 -11.03 -19.34 -3.56
C LYS A 82 -11.31 -17.92 -4.06
N LEU A 83 -12.58 -17.50 -4.06
CA LEU A 83 -12.98 -16.16 -4.46
C LEU A 83 -12.31 -15.06 -3.62
N VAL A 84 -12.21 -15.25 -2.30
CA VAL A 84 -11.53 -14.31 -1.40
C VAL A 84 -10.05 -14.16 -1.78
N LYS A 85 -9.34 -15.27 -2.04
CA LYS A 85 -7.94 -15.24 -2.46
C LYS A 85 -7.73 -14.55 -3.80
N GLU A 86 -8.63 -14.79 -4.76
CA GLU A 86 -8.59 -14.13 -6.07
C GLU A 86 -8.81 -12.62 -5.93
N LYS A 87 -9.80 -12.21 -5.12
CA LYS A 87 -10.09 -10.80 -4.87
C LYS A 87 -8.99 -10.08 -4.10
N GLU A 88 -8.37 -10.76 -3.14
CA GLU A 88 -7.20 -10.23 -2.42
C GLU A 88 -6.01 -10.01 -3.37
N HIS A 89 -5.76 -10.97 -4.27
CA HIS A 89 -4.71 -10.85 -5.27
C HIS A 89 -4.98 -9.69 -6.25
N GLU A 90 -6.21 -9.59 -6.77
CA GLU A 90 -6.64 -8.50 -7.65
C GLU A 90 -6.46 -7.14 -6.96
N MET A 91 -6.91 -7.00 -5.71
CA MET A 91 -6.76 -5.78 -4.93
C MET A 91 -5.29 -5.41 -4.69
N ASN A 92 -4.44 -6.40 -4.42
CA ASN A 92 -3.01 -6.17 -4.24
C ASN A 92 -2.33 -5.66 -5.54
N ILE A 93 -2.72 -6.18 -6.71
CA ILE A 93 -2.24 -5.68 -8.01
C ILE A 93 -2.60 -4.21 -8.18
N TYR A 94 -3.87 -3.85 -7.97
CA TYR A 94 -4.32 -2.47 -8.09
C TYR A 94 -3.61 -1.54 -7.09
N TYR A 95 -3.42 -2.00 -5.86
CA TYR A 95 -2.67 -1.25 -4.85
C TYR A 95 -1.22 -1.00 -5.29
N CYS A 96 -0.53 -2.03 -5.77
CA CYS A 96 0.85 -1.91 -6.26
C CYS A 96 0.95 -0.95 -7.46
N MET A 97 -0.01 -1.01 -8.39
CA MET A 97 -0.06 -0.10 -9.53
C MET A 97 -0.27 1.35 -9.10
N ALA A 98 -1.25 1.61 -8.23
CA ALA A 98 -1.52 2.95 -7.72
C ALA A 98 -0.33 3.51 -6.91
N GLN A 99 0.33 2.68 -6.12
CA GLN A 99 1.52 3.07 -5.38
C GLN A 99 2.69 3.42 -6.31
N ARG A 100 2.92 2.61 -7.34
CA ARG A 100 3.97 2.88 -8.34
C ARG A 100 3.69 4.17 -9.10
N GLN A 101 2.47 4.37 -9.57
CA GLN A 101 2.09 5.59 -10.29
C GLN A 101 2.32 6.83 -9.41
N LYS A 102 1.89 6.80 -8.15
CA LYS A 102 2.15 7.91 -7.22
C LYS A 102 3.64 8.17 -7.02
N GLN A 103 4.46 7.12 -6.97
CA GLN A 103 5.91 7.25 -6.83
C GLN A 103 6.54 7.85 -8.10
N GLU A 104 6.09 7.43 -9.28
CA GLU A 104 6.53 7.96 -10.58
C GLU A 104 6.14 9.45 -10.72
N GLU A 105 4.91 9.83 -10.38
CA GLU A 105 4.45 11.23 -10.40
C GLU A 105 5.31 12.13 -9.49
N VAL A 106 5.60 11.68 -8.26
CA VAL A 106 6.48 12.42 -7.34
C VAL A 106 7.90 12.54 -7.90
N GLN A 107 8.42 11.46 -8.50
CA GLN A 107 9.75 11.46 -9.09
C GLN A 107 9.86 12.39 -10.29
N GLU A 108 8.83 12.43 -11.14
CA GLU A 108 8.77 13.33 -12.30
C GLU A 108 8.77 14.80 -11.85
N VAL A 109 7.92 15.16 -10.88
CA VAL A 109 7.88 16.51 -10.32
C VAL A 109 9.22 16.91 -9.69
N LEU A 110 9.88 15.99 -8.97
CA LEU A 110 11.21 16.25 -8.40
C LEU A 110 12.26 16.49 -9.49
N GLN A 111 12.25 15.69 -10.56
CA GLN A 111 13.18 15.87 -11.68
C GLN A 111 12.93 17.17 -12.44
N GLU A 112 11.67 17.57 -12.62
CA GLU A 112 11.33 18.84 -13.25
C GLU A 112 11.80 20.03 -12.40
N ALA A 113 11.55 19.99 -11.09
CA ALA A 113 12.03 21.00 -10.14
C ALA A 113 13.56 21.09 -10.13
N GLU A 114 14.26 19.95 -10.15
CA GLU A 114 15.73 19.91 -10.21
C GLU A 114 16.26 20.55 -11.49
N LYS A 115 15.69 20.21 -12.65
CA LYS A 115 16.06 20.82 -13.94
C LYS A 115 15.83 22.34 -13.94
N ALA A 116 14.68 22.80 -13.42
CA ALA A 116 14.37 24.21 -13.33
C ALA A 116 15.35 24.96 -12.41
N HIS A 117 15.70 24.36 -11.26
CA HIS A 117 16.70 24.91 -10.36
C HIS A 117 18.09 24.96 -10.99
N GLN A 118 18.50 23.89 -11.68
CA GLN A 118 19.78 23.83 -12.37
C GLN A 118 19.88 24.91 -13.48
N ALA A 119 18.81 25.09 -14.26
CA ALA A 119 18.75 26.15 -15.27
C ALA A 119 18.84 27.55 -14.64
N THR A 120 18.14 27.76 -13.51
CA THR A 120 18.20 29.03 -12.77
C THR A 120 19.59 29.31 -12.23
N LEU A 121 20.23 28.29 -11.66
CA LEU A 121 21.58 28.38 -11.11
C LEU A 121 22.60 28.65 -12.22
N GLY A 122 22.47 28.01 -13.39
CA GLY A 122 23.29 28.31 -14.56
C GLY A 122 23.16 29.76 -15.03
N ASN A 123 21.95 30.33 -15.06
CA ASN A 123 21.73 31.73 -15.40
C ASN A 123 22.41 32.68 -14.40
N VAL A 124 22.25 32.43 -13.09
CA VAL A 124 22.92 33.22 -12.04
C VAL A 124 24.43 33.12 -12.15
N MET A 125 24.96 31.93 -12.40
CA MET A 125 26.40 31.73 -12.58
C MET A 125 26.94 32.50 -13.78
N ASN A 126 26.23 32.48 -14.92
CA ASN A 126 26.61 33.24 -16.11
C ASN A 126 26.61 34.74 -15.84
N LYS A 127 25.59 35.27 -15.14
CA LYS A 127 25.56 36.68 -14.73
C LYS A 127 26.72 37.03 -13.83
N LEU A 128 27.03 36.18 -12.86
CA LEU A 128 28.15 36.38 -11.94
C LEU A 128 29.49 36.47 -12.69
N VAL A 129 29.75 35.52 -13.60
CA VAL A 129 30.95 35.51 -14.44
C VAL A 129 31.04 36.79 -15.28
N ASN A 130 29.95 37.19 -15.94
CA ASN A 130 29.94 38.43 -16.73
C ASN A 130 30.25 39.66 -15.86
N THR A 131 29.62 39.78 -14.69
CA THR A 131 29.90 40.92 -13.78
C THR A 131 31.32 40.90 -13.22
N GLN A 132 31.90 39.71 -13.03
CA GLN A 132 33.28 39.54 -12.58
C GLN A 132 34.25 39.99 -13.68
N ASP A 133 33.99 39.65 -14.94
CA ASP A 133 34.78 40.08 -16.08
C ASP A 133 34.71 41.60 -16.28
N GLU A 134 33.52 42.18 -16.16
CA GLU A 134 33.32 43.64 -16.16
C GLU A 134 34.12 44.30 -15.03
N LEU A 135 34.07 43.76 -13.81
CA LEU A 135 34.81 44.28 -12.67
C LEU A 135 36.33 44.24 -12.90
N VAL A 136 36.85 43.15 -13.48
CA VAL A 136 38.27 43.03 -13.84
C VAL A 136 38.65 44.07 -14.88
N SER A 137 37.81 44.29 -15.90
CA SER A 137 38.04 45.33 -16.91
C SER A 137 38.11 46.73 -16.30
N VAL A 138 37.16 47.07 -15.42
CA VAL A 138 37.15 48.35 -14.71
C VAL A 138 38.38 48.51 -13.82
N ALA A 139 38.79 47.46 -13.10
CA ALA A 139 39.99 47.48 -12.27
C ALA A 139 41.26 47.73 -13.10
N GLN A 140 41.35 47.13 -14.30
CA GLN A 140 42.46 47.38 -15.24
C GLN A 140 42.48 48.83 -15.73
N GLN A 141 41.32 49.37 -16.13
CA GLN A 141 41.20 50.78 -16.54
C GLN A 141 41.61 51.73 -15.40
N LEU A 142 41.16 51.46 -14.17
CA LEU A 142 41.54 52.24 -12.99
C LEU A 142 43.06 52.18 -12.75
N GLY A 143 43.69 51.02 -12.94
CA GLY A 143 45.13 50.86 -12.86
C GLY A 143 45.89 51.71 -13.88
N ILE A 144 45.43 51.72 -15.14
CA ILE A 144 45.99 52.57 -16.20
C ILE A 144 45.82 54.05 -15.85
N MET A 145 44.63 54.48 -15.44
CA MET A 145 44.36 55.86 -15.03
C MET A 145 45.22 56.29 -13.83
N THR A 146 45.45 55.38 -12.88
CA THR A 146 46.31 55.64 -11.71
C THR A 146 47.75 55.86 -12.16
N ASN A 147 48.28 55.01 -13.05
CA ASN A 147 49.63 55.17 -13.59
C ASN A 147 49.78 56.50 -14.37
N TRP A 148 48.79 56.87 -15.19
CA TRP A 148 48.78 58.15 -15.89
C TRP A 148 48.74 59.33 -14.92
N LYS A 149 47.94 59.24 -13.85
CA LYS A 149 47.90 60.26 -12.81
C LYS A 149 49.28 60.41 -12.15
N ASP A 150 49.91 59.31 -11.76
CA ASP A 150 51.21 59.32 -11.10
C ASP A 150 52.31 59.90 -12.02
N PHE A 151 52.31 59.53 -13.31
CA PHE A 151 53.21 60.09 -14.32
C PHE A 151 53.05 61.62 -14.47
N LEU A 152 51.81 62.10 -14.63
CA LEU A 152 51.53 63.53 -14.73
C LEU A 152 51.89 64.30 -13.45
N GLU A 153 51.76 63.65 -12.29
CA GLU A 153 52.13 64.23 -11.00
C GLU A 153 53.66 64.34 -10.85
N GLU A 154 54.42 63.37 -11.36
CA GLU A 154 55.88 63.41 -11.46
C GLU A 154 56.36 64.54 -12.39
N GLU A 155 55.85 64.63 -13.63
CA GLU A 155 56.20 65.70 -14.57
C GLU A 155 55.86 67.10 -13.99
N LEU A 156 54.72 67.23 -13.32
CA LEU A 156 54.33 68.49 -12.67
C LEU A 156 55.30 68.86 -11.52
N GLN A 157 55.79 67.87 -10.78
CA GLN A 157 56.77 68.11 -9.72
C GLN A 157 58.14 68.47 -10.29
N GLU A 158 58.58 67.84 -11.38
CA GLU A 158 59.82 68.19 -12.08
C GLU A 158 59.79 69.62 -12.61
N THR A 159 58.71 70.01 -13.28
CA THR A 159 58.52 71.38 -13.76
C THR A 159 58.47 72.38 -12.60
N ARG A 160 57.80 72.06 -11.48
CA ARG A 160 57.84 72.88 -10.26
C ARG A 160 59.28 73.08 -9.78
N MET A 161 60.08 72.02 -9.67
CA MET A 161 61.47 72.12 -9.23
C MET A 161 62.31 72.99 -10.18
N ALA A 162 62.10 72.87 -11.49
CA ALA A 162 62.77 73.70 -12.50
C ALA A 162 62.41 75.19 -12.35
N PHE A 163 61.12 75.51 -12.18
CA PHE A 163 60.68 76.89 -11.92
C PHE A 163 61.26 77.46 -10.63
N GLN A 164 61.25 76.67 -9.55
CA GLN A 164 61.82 77.12 -8.28
C GLN A 164 63.32 77.39 -8.41
N LYS A 165 64.05 76.55 -9.14
CA LYS A 165 65.47 76.75 -9.43
C LYS A 165 65.71 78.04 -10.23
N TYR A 166 64.87 78.33 -11.22
CA TYR A 166 64.94 79.57 -12.00
C TYR A 166 64.69 80.80 -11.11
N ILE A 167 63.63 80.79 -10.29
CA ILE A 167 63.32 81.89 -9.36
C ILE A 167 64.48 82.13 -8.40
N ASN A 168 65.01 81.08 -7.77
CA ASN A 168 66.15 81.18 -6.85
C ASN A 168 67.39 81.77 -7.53
N PHE A 169 67.63 81.47 -8.81
CA PHE A 169 68.74 82.02 -9.58
C PHE A 169 68.53 83.49 -9.96
N THR A 170 67.34 83.86 -10.45
CA THR A 170 67.03 85.23 -10.92
C THR A 170 66.84 86.21 -9.75
N PHE A 171 66.34 85.74 -8.61
CA PHE A 171 65.98 86.57 -7.46
C PHE A 171 66.60 86.05 -6.15
N PRO A 172 67.94 86.09 -6.00
CA PRO A 172 68.64 85.50 -4.84
C PRO A 172 68.35 86.21 -3.50
N LYS A 173 67.69 87.38 -3.52
CA LYS A 173 67.26 88.10 -2.31
C LYS A 173 65.91 87.63 -1.77
N LEU A 174 65.17 86.82 -2.52
CA LEU A 174 63.94 86.19 -2.03
C LEU A 174 64.31 85.07 -1.06
N ALA A 175 63.67 85.04 0.09
CA ALA A 175 63.84 83.95 1.03
C ALA A 175 63.22 82.65 0.46
N PRO A 176 63.80 81.47 0.75
CA PRO A 176 63.20 80.19 0.36
C PRO A 176 61.74 80.11 0.82
N GLY A 177 60.84 79.73 -0.09
CA GLY A 177 59.41 79.63 0.20
C GLY A 177 58.56 80.88 -0.10
N GLN A 178 59.17 82.06 -0.32
CA GLN A 178 58.41 83.28 -0.62
C GLN A 178 57.70 83.25 -1.97
N ALA A 179 58.13 82.40 -2.91
CA ALA A 179 57.54 82.27 -4.23
C ALA A 179 56.60 81.05 -4.37
N ASP A 180 56.39 80.29 -3.29
CA ASP A 180 55.62 79.04 -3.33
C ASP A 180 54.14 79.26 -3.67
N PHE A 181 53.64 80.49 -3.50
CA PHE A 181 52.28 80.86 -3.92
C PHE A 181 52.07 80.83 -5.44
N ILE A 182 53.15 80.95 -6.23
CA ILE A 182 53.10 80.93 -7.70
C ILE A 182 52.77 79.52 -8.19
N LEU A 183 53.30 78.49 -7.51
CA LEU A 183 53.03 77.09 -7.84
C LEU A 183 52.83 76.24 -6.56
N PRO A 184 51.72 76.40 -5.83
CA PRO A 184 51.51 75.79 -4.51
C PRO A 184 51.56 74.28 -4.56
N GLU A 185 52.13 73.63 -3.53
CA GLU A 185 52.12 72.17 -3.42
C GLU A 185 50.69 71.60 -3.39
N ARG A 186 50.49 70.45 -4.03
CA ARG A 186 49.22 69.73 -3.90
C ARG A 186 49.14 69.04 -2.54
N LYS A 187 47.94 69.01 -1.96
CA LYS A 187 47.66 68.23 -0.76
C LYS A 187 47.87 66.75 -1.09
N LYS A 188 48.75 66.08 -0.33
CA LYS A 188 48.95 64.63 -0.44
C LYS A 188 47.61 63.90 -0.29
N THR A 189 47.48 62.78 -0.99
CA THR A 189 46.33 61.90 -0.85
C THR A 189 46.10 61.62 0.65
N PRO A 190 44.90 61.91 1.20
CA PRO A 190 44.61 61.69 2.61
C PRO A 190 44.95 60.25 3.01
N SER A 191 45.65 60.08 4.12
CA SER A 191 46.13 58.76 4.60
C SER A 191 45.02 57.72 4.73
N ASN A 192 43.77 58.19 4.91
CA ASN A 192 42.57 57.37 5.07
C ASN A 192 42.12 56.66 3.77
N LEU A 193 42.69 57.04 2.62
CA LEU A 193 42.40 56.44 1.30
C LEU A 193 43.55 55.57 0.78
N ILE A 194 44.67 55.51 1.53
CA ILE A 194 45.80 54.65 1.19
C ILE A 194 45.45 53.25 1.69
N ILE A 195 44.93 52.41 0.79
CA ILE A 195 44.79 50.98 1.05
C ILE A 195 46.21 50.40 1.07
N PRO A 196 46.68 49.80 2.19
CA PRO A 196 47.96 49.11 2.20
C PRO A 196 47.93 48.05 1.09
N ARG A 197 48.91 48.07 0.18
CA ARG A 197 49.16 46.93 -0.70
C ARG A 197 49.58 45.77 0.22
N GLU A 198 48.62 44.95 0.64
CA GLU A 198 48.96 43.65 1.21
C GLU A 198 49.75 42.90 0.15
N THR A 199 51.00 42.60 0.50
CA THR A 199 51.86 41.71 -0.24
C THR A 199 51.19 40.34 -0.24
N THR A 200 50.56 39.97 -1.36
CA THR A 200 50.15 38.60 -1.64
C THR A 200 51.41 37.72 -1.62
N ARG A 201 51.67 37.13 -0.46
CA ARG A 201 52.51 35.93 -0.32
C ARG A 201 51.57 34.73 -0.34
N LYS A 202 51.77 33.91 -1.37
CA LYS A 202 51.18 32.59 -1.69
C LYS A 202 49.94 32.61 -2.56
#